data_AF-A0A4C1ZFD5-F1
#
_entry.id   AF-A0A4C1ZFD5-F1
#
_cell.length_a   1.000
_cell.length_b   1.000
_cell.length_c   1.000
_cell.angle_alpha   90.00
_cell.angle_beta   90.00
_cell.angle_gamma   90.00
#
_symmetry.space_group_name_H-M   'P 1'
#
loop_
_entity.id
_entity.type
_entity.pdbx_description
1 polymer ?
#
loop_
_entity_poly.entity_id
_entity_poly.type
_entity_poly.pdbx_seq_one_letter_code
_entity_poly.pdbx_strand_id
1 'polypeptide(L)'
;MIAGFGTVALEILEQVPLVDAVIVPVGSGGLIAGIATVVKSMKPDCLVYGVQTEKMPGFFKSLEKGEPVTIGVESTMAPNIGVAYVGTNAFHIAKSLVDKMVTILYQYISVQRMKLRRCE
;
A
#
# COMPACT_ATOMS: atom_id res chain seq x y z
N MET A 1 -1.39 -14.34 -7.73
CA MET A 1 -0.35 -13.32 -7.54
C MET A 1 -0.34 -12.71 -6.13
N ILE A 2 -1.49 -12.43 -5.48
CA ILE A 2 -1.55 -11.81 -4.13
C ILE A 2 -0.76 -12.60 -3.06
N ALA A 3 -0.91 -13.92 -3.02
CA ALA A 3 -0.19 -14.76 -2.04
C ALA A 3 1.34 -14.60 -2.13
N GLY A 4 1.89 -14.43 -3.33
CA GLY A 4 3.32 -14.20 -3.52
C GLY A 4 3.80 -12.89 -2.90
N PHE A 5 2.98 -11.85 -2.87
CA PHE A 5 3.33 -10.60 -2.20
C PHE A 5 3.33 -10.69 -0.68
N GLY A 6 2.69 -11.71 -0.11
CA GLY A 6 2.71 -11.97 1.33
C GLY A 6 4.09 -12.42 1.83
N THR A 7 4.96 -12.97 0.98
CA THR A 7 6.30 -13.43 1.41
C THR A 7 7.17 -12.26 1.87
N VAL A 8 6.98 -11.08 1.28
CA VAL A 8 7.66 -9.85 1.72
C VAL A 8 7.32 -9.53 3.18
N ALA A 9 6.08 -9.77 3.61
CA ALA A 9 5.71 -9.57 5.01
C ALA A 9 6.38 -10.58 5.94
N LEU A 10 6.59 -11.82 5.50
CA LEU A 10 7.34 -12.81 6.28
C LEU A 10 8.78 -12.33 6.51
N GLU A 11 9.43 -11.85 5.44
CA GLU A 11 10.79 -11.29 5.52
C GLU A 11 10.85 -10.08 6.47
N ILE A 12 9.88 -9.15 6.37
CA ILE A 12 9.80 -7.98 7.28
C ILE A 12 9.68 -8.41 8.75
N LEU A 13 8.80 -9.37 9.04
CA LEU A 13 8.56 -9.83 10.41
C LEU A 13 9.76 -10.61 10.98
N GLU A 14 10.48 -11.34 10.14
CA GLU A 14 11.72 -12.03 10.52
C GLU A 14 12.86 -11.05 10.79
N GLN A 15 13.04 -10.07 9.90
CA GLN A 15 14.14 -9.10 10.00
C GLN A 15 13.88 -8.01 11.06
N VAL A 16 12.62 -7.68 11.34
CA VAL A 16 12.22 -6.67 12.32
C VAL A 16 11.12 -7.23 13.25
N PRO A 17 11.46 -8.10 14.22
CA PRO A 17 10.47 -8.75 15.08
C PRO A 17 9.60 -7.79 15.90
N LEU A 18 10.14 -6.62 16.24
CA LEU A 18 9.47 -5.57 17.00
C LEU A 18 8.78 -4.52 16.11
N VAL A 19 8.46 -4.85 14.86
CA VAL A 19 7.74 -3.92 13.97
C VAL A 19 6.35 -3.55 14.54
N ASP A 20 6.08 -2.26 14.68
CA ASP A 20 4.80 -1.72 15.14
C ASP A 20 3.88 -1.33 13.97
N ALA A 21 4.48 -0.98 12.82
CA ALA A 21 3.72 -0.61 11.63
C ALA A 21 4.47 -0.95 10.33
N VAL A 22 3.72 -1.34 9.31
CA VAL A 22 4.20 -1.59 7.94
C VAL A 22 3.53 -0.62 6.99
N ILE A 23 4.33 0.14 6.25
CA ILE A 23 3.86 1.13 5.28
C ILE A 23 4.04 0.57 3.88
N VAL A 24 2.95 0.49 3.12
CA VAL A 24 2.90 -0.18 1.81
C VAL A 24 2.45 0.80 0.73
N PRO A 25 3.20 0.97 -0.37
CA PRO A 25 2.72 1.75 -1.52
C PRO A 25 1.58 1.01 -2.25
N VAL A 26 0.51 1.72 -2.62
CA VAL A 26 -0.72 1.12 -3.13
C VAL A 26 -1.08 1.63 -4.52
N GLY A 27 -0.98 0.76 -5.51
CA GLY A 27 -1.63 0.92 -6.83
C GLY A 27 -2.99 0.25 -6.85
N SER A 28 -3.10 -0.88 -7.55
CA SER A 28 -4.33 -1.70 -7.61
C SER A 28 -4.64 -2.51 -6.34
N GLY A 29 -3.71 -2.53 -5.36
CA GLY A 29 -3.93 -3.13 -4.03
C GLY A 29 -3.33 -4.51 -3.79
N GLY A 30 -2.77 -5.18 -4.80
CA GLY A 30 -2.29 -6.56 -4.64
C GLY A 30 -1.21 -6.75 -3.56
N LEU A 31 -0.26 -5.81 -3.48
CA LEU A 31 0.84 -5.85 -2.52
C LEU A 31 0.33 -5.67 -1.08
N ILE A 32 -0.46 -4.62 -0.83
CA ILE A 32 -1.02 -4.35 0.50
C ILE A 32 -1.98 -5.46 0.95
N ALA A 33 -2.74 -6.08 0.04
CA ALA A 33 -3.57 -7.23 0.37
C ALA A 33 -2.75 -8.43 0.86
N GLY A 34 -1.65 -8.76 0.16
CA GLY A 34 -0.76 -9.86 0.55
C GLY A 34 -0.06 -9.58 1.88
N ILE A 35 0.53 -8.39 2.02
CA ILE A 35 1.23 -7.98 3.24
C ILE A 35 0.29 -7.92 4.43
N ALA A 36 -0.87 -7.26 4.30
CA ALA A 36 -1.83 -7.13 5.41
C ALA A 36 -2.34 -8.49 5.88
N THR A 37 -2.57 -9.44 4.97
CA THR A 37 -2.98 -10.80 5.33
C THR A 37 -1.98 -11.47 6.25
N VAL A 38 -0.69 -11.44 5.89
CA VAL A 38 0.37 -12.08 6.68
C VAL A 38 0.60 -11.34 7.99
N VAL A 39 0.73 -10.01 7.94
CA VAL A 39 0.98 -9.17 9.13
C VAL A 39 -0.15 -9.36 10.14
N LYS A 40 -1.42 -9.25 9.73
CA LYS A 40 -2.55 -9.39 10.66
C LYS A 40 -2.73 -10.82 11.17
N SER A 41 -2.28 -11.83 10.43
CA SER A 41 -2.32 -13.23 10.88
C SER A 41 -1.24 -13.55 11.93
N MET A 42 -0.05 -12.96 11.80
CA MET A 42 1.10 -13.26 12.67
C MET A 42 1.26 -12.28 13.83
N LYS A 43 0.94 -11.00 13.60
CA LYS A 43 1.10 -9.91 14.55
C LYS A 43 -0.10 -8.94 14.43
N PRO A 44 -1.28 -9.31 14.96
CA PRO A 44 -2.53 -8.58 14.74
C PRO A 44 -2.49 -7.11 15.20
N ASP A 45 -1.69 -6.80 16.22
CA ASP A 45 -1.50 -5.45 16.75
C ASP A 45 -0.60 -4.56 15.86
N CYS A 46 0.13 -5.14 14.91
CA CYS A 46 0.95 -4.39 13.97
C CYS A 46 0.06 -3.66 12.96
N LEU A 47 0.29 -2.37 12.78
CA LEU A 47 -0.52 -1.50 11.93
C LEU A 47 -0.08 -1.62 10.46
N VAL A 48 -1.02 -1.64 9.54
CA VAL A 48 -0.77 -1.69 8.11
C VAL A 48 -1.32 -0.43 7.45
N TYR A 49 -0.41 0.41 6.97
CA TYR A 49 -0.72 1.67 6.33
C TYR A 49 -0.51 1.60 4.83
N GLY A 50 -1.52 1.97 4.05
CA GLY A 50 -1.40 2.11 2.61
C GLY A 50 -1.08 3.54 2.20
N VAL A 51 -0.20 3.73 1.21
CA VAL A 51 0.18 5.05 0.71
C VAL A 51 -0.16 5.18 -0.76
N GLN A 52 -0.87 6.24 -1.12
CA GLN A 52 -1.18 6.63 -2.51
C GLN A 52 -0.76 8.06 -2.79
N THR A 53 -0.65 8.41 -4.07
CA THR A 53 -0.54 9.82 -4.44
C THR A 53 -1.91 10.47 -4.37
N GLU A 54 -1.96 11.76 -4.01
CA GLU A 54 -3.23 12.51 -3.98
C GLU A 54 -3.94 12.57 -5.33
N LYS A 55 -3.17 12.51 -6.43
CA LYS A 55 -3.70 12.51 -7.80
C LYS A 55 -4.29 11.18 -8.22
N MET A 56 -3.83 10.07 -7.63
CA MET A 56 -4.29 8.71 -7.96
C MET A 56 -4.77 7.93 -6.71
N PRO A 57 -5.77 8.42 -5.94
CA PRO A 57 -6.20 7.82 -4.68
C PRO A 57 -7.28 6.74 -4.88
N GLY A 58 -7.08 5.83 -5.84
CA GLY A 58 -8.13 4.90 -6.26
C GLY A 58 -8.55 3.92 -5.16
N PHE A 59 -7.61 3.47 -4.34
CA PHE A 59 -7.87 2.52 -3.25
C PHE A 59 -8.53 3.22 -2.07
N PHE A 60 -8.06 4.42 -1.73
CA PHE A 60 -8.69 5.29 -0.74
C PHE A 60 -10.18 5.51 -1.06
N LYS A 61 -10.48 5.94 -2.29
CA LYS A 61 -11.86 6.14 -2.75
C LYS A 61 -12.69 4.86 -2.76
N SER A 62 -12.06 3.71 -3.02
CA SER A 62 -12.75 2.41 -2.96
C SER A 62 -13.17 2.06 -1.53
N LEU A 63 -12.33 2.37 -0.53
CA LEU A 63 -12.68 2.16 0.87
C LEU A 63 -13.84 3.06 1.31
N GLU A 64 -13.82 4.34 0.91
CA GLU A 64 -14.92 5.27 1.21
C GLU A 64 -16.26 4.81 0.61
N LYS A 65 -16.22 4.29 -0.63
CA LYS A 65 -17.42 3.81 -1.32
C LYS A 65 -17.85 2.41 -0.88
N GLY A 66 -16.97 1.62 -0.27
CA GLY A 66 -17.20 0.23 0.09
C GLY A 66 -17.11 -0.77 -1.08
N GLU A 67 -16.66 -0.32 -2.26
CA GLU A 67 -16.51 -1.15 -3.46
C GLU A 67 -15.29 -0.72 -4.31
N PRO A 68 -14.69 -1.60 -5.12
CA PRO A 68 -13.62 -1.23 -6.04
C PRO A 68 -14.08 -0.16 -7.04
N VAL A 69 -13.32 0.93 -7.16
CA VAL A 69 -13.60 1.99 -8.13
C VAL A 69 -12.54 2.09 -9.22
N THR A 70 -12.95 2.71 -10.33
CA THR A 70 -12.05 3.19 -11.38
C THR A 70 -12.01 4.72 -11.33
N ILE A 71 -10.82 5.29 -11.39
CA ILE A 71 -10.58 6.73 -11.42
C ILE A 71 -9.93 7.14 -12.75
N GLY A 72 -10.02 8.43 -13.08
CA GLY A 72 -9.26 8.99 -14.20
C GLY A 72 -7.75 8.87 -13.99
N VAL A 73 -7.00 8.68 -15.06
CA VAL A 73 -5.53 8.63 -15.01
C VAL A 73 -4.99 10.04 -15.07
N GLU A 74 -4.25 10.42 -14.04
CA GLU A 74 -3.49 11.66 -13.99
C GLU A 74 -1.98 11.38 -13.99
N SER A 75 -1.22 12.32 -14.57
CA SER A 75 0.24 12.25 -14.53
C SER A 75 0.75 12.35 -13.09
N THR A 76 1.57 11.37 -12.70
CA THR A 76 2.14 11.22 -11.36
C THR A 76 3.61 10.84 -11.42
N MET A 77 4.40 11.30 -10.44
CA MET A 77 5.83 10.95 -10.30
C MET A 77 6.07 9.50 -9.86
N ALA A 78 5.00 8.81 -9.44
CA ALA A 78 5.01 7.42 -9.03
C ALA A 78 4.13 6.58 -9.98
N PRO A 79 4.54 6.39 -11.26
CA PRO A 79 3.71 5.75 -12.27
C PRO A 79 3.34 4.31 -11.91
N ASN A 80 4.23 3.59 -11.19
CA ASN A 80 4.02 2.19 -10.81
C ASN A 80 2.87 1.98 -9.80
N ILE A 81 2.43 3.05 -9.12
CA ILE A 81 1.24 3.03 -8.25
C ILE A 81 0.13 3.95 -8.76
N GLY A 82 0.32 4.62 -9.90
CA GLY A 82 -0.68 5.45 -10.57
C GLY A 82 -1.63 4.62 -11.41
N VAL A 83 -2.33 3.67 -10.78
CA VAL A 83 -3.21 2.73 -11.48
C VAL A 83 -4.65 3.24 -11.45
N ALA A 84 -5.33 3.17 -12.60
CA ALA A 84 -6.70 3.66 -12.76
C ALA A 84 -7.74 2.84 -11.99
N TYR A 85 -7.50 1.53 -11.84
CA TYR A 85 -8.46 0.58 -11.31
C TYR A 85 -7.95 -0.13 -10.06
N VAL A 86 -8.85 -0.39 -9.12
CA VAL A 86 -8.60 -1.21 -7.94
C VAL A 86 -8.94 -2.67 -8.25
N GLY A 87 -8.05 -3.59 -7.89
CA GLY A 87 -8.30 -5.02 -8.08
C GLY A 87 -9.37 -5.53 -7.12
N THR A 88 -10.43 -6.15 -7.63
CA THR A 88 -11.56 -6.65 -6.84
C THR A 88 -11.13 -7.57 -5.69
N ASN A 89 -10.32 -8.59 -5.98
CA ASN A 89 -9.84 -9.52 -4.95
C ASN A 89 -8.96 -8.82 -3.92
N ALA A 90 -8.09 -7.91 -4.36
CA ALA A 90 -7.22 -7.15 -3.46
C ALA A 90 -8.03 -6.26 -2.52
N PHE A 91 -9.06 -5.59 -3.03
CA PHE A 91 -9.97 -4.80 -2.23
C PHE A 91 -10.69 -5.63 -1.17
N HIS A 92 -11.33 -6.73 -1.56
CA HIS A 92 -12.08 -7.55 -0.63
C HIS A 92 -11.21 -8.20 0.46
N ILE A 93 -9.96 -8.53 0.14
CA ILE A 93 -8.99 -9.02 1.12
C ILE A 93 -8.55 -7.89 2.05
N ALA A 94 -8.13 -6.75 1.50
CA ALA A 94 -7.45 -5.73 2.28
C ALA A 94 -8.38 -4.79 3.05
N LYS A 95 -9.65 -4.62 2.64
CA LYS A 95 -10.56 -3.61 3.20
C LYS A 95 -10.78 -3.70 4.72
N SER A 96 -10.65 -4.89 5.30
CA SER A 96 -10.79 -5.12 6.74
C SER A 96 -9.46 -5.32 7.47
N LEU A 97 -8.35 -5.32 6.73
CA LEU A 97 -7.01 -5.60 7.26
C LEU A 97 -6.11 -4.36 7.28
N VAL A 98 -6.42 -3.37 6.43
CA VAL A 98 -5.68 -2.11 6.36
C VAL A 98 -6.24 -1.14 7.39
N ASP A 99 -5.36 -0.64 8.26
CA ASP A 99 -5.75 0.26 9.34
C ASP A 99 -6.04 1.67 8.84
N LYS A 100 -5.22 2.17 7.90
CA LYS A 100 -5.43 3.50 7.30
C LYS A 100 -4.77 3.64 5.93
N MET A 101 -5.43 4.39 5.05
CA MET A 101 -4.85 4.90 3.82
C MET A 101 -4.39 6.34 4.00
N VAL A 102 -3.19 6.65 3.52
CA VAL A 102 -2.58 7.97 3.55
C VAL A 102 -2.31 8.41 2.11
N THR A 103 -2.71 9.63 1.78
CA THR A 103 -2.36 10.27 0.51
C THR A 103 -1.21 11.24 0.72
N ILE A 104 -0.27 11.29 -0.24
CA ILE A 104 0.88 12.18 -0.17
C ILE A 104 0.94 13.16 -1.34
N LEU A 105 1.28 14.41 -1.02
CA LEU A 105 1.57 15.49 -1.95
C LEU A 105 2.87 15.23 -2.72
N TYR A 106 2.91 15.77 -3.94
CA TYR A 106 4.03 15.72 -4.88
C TYR A 106 5.41 16.04 -4.25
N GLN A 107 5.48 17.02 -3.35
CA GLN A 107 6.75 17.50 -2.78
C GLN A 107 7.46 16.44 -1.91
N TYR A 108 6.74 15.52 -1.27
CA TYR A 108 7.34 14.52 -0.38
C TYR A 108 7.98 13.35 -1.15
N ILE A 109 7.46 12.99 -2.32
CA ILE A 109 8.01 11.90 -3.15
C ILE A 109 9.39 12.30 -3.71
N SER A 110 9.53 13.56 -4.13
CA SER A 110 10.76 14.10 -4.69
C SER A 110 11.90 14.14 -3.67
N VAL A 111 11.60 14.46 -2.40
CA VAL A 111 12.60 14.51 -1.32
C VAL A 111 13.09 13.11 -0.95
N GLN A 112 12.22 12.10 -0.91
CA GLN A 112 12.63 10.73 -0.55
C GLN A 112 13.50 10.07 -1.63
N ARG A 113 13.21 10.35 -2.91
CA ARG A 113 14.03 9.88 -4.03
C ARG A 113 15.46 10.48 -4.01
N MET A 114 15.66 11.60 -3.31
CA MET A 114 16.96 12.24 -3.13
C MET A 114 17.71 11.71 -1.89
N LYS A 115 16.99 11.28 -0.83
CA LYS A 115 17.60 10.68 0.37
C LYS A 115 18.04 9.22 0.20
N LEU A 116 17.44 8.47 -0.73
CA LEU A 116 17.84 7.09 -1.05
C LEU A 116 19.11 6.98 -1.90
N ARG A 117 19.75 8.10 -2.27
CA ARG A 117 20.95 8.12 -3.13
C ARG A 117 22.27 8.39 -2.38
N ARG A 118 22.33 8.19 -1.06
CA ARG A 118 23.59 8.30 -0.31
C ARG A 118 23.62 7.34 0.87
N CYS A 119 24.06 6.12 0.58
CA CYS A 119 24.75 5.21 1.51
C CYS A 119 25.68 4.35 0.65
N GLU A 120 26.79 4.96 0.22
CA GLU A 120 28.09 4.31 0.04
C GLU A 120 29.06 5.04 0.98
#